data_AF-A0A925LWD2-F1
#
_entry.id   AF-A0A925LWD2-F1
#
_cell.length_a   1.000
_cell.length_b   1.000
_cell.length_c   1.000
_cell.angle_alpha   90.00
_cell.angle_beta   90.00
_cell.angle_gamma   90.00
#
_symmetry.space_group_name_H-M   'P 1'
#
loop_
_entity.id
_entity.type
_entity.pdbx_description
1 polymer ?
#
loop_
_entity_poly.entity_id
_entity_poly.type
_entity_poly.pdbx_seq_one_letter_code
_entity_poly.pdbx_strand_id
1 'polypeptide(L)'
;MDVPKTCRRITDLCGVGKHILVATCCIFLIPDSPVAAADDERPVVQELNAANWDDLVPQGKEVDAIYGDIVMQNAFLRAVIAKPVATRNANMTVRNVGGCLIDLTTRQHQSDQLSAFFPARRKFALSENLTSSVAEASATVDGVTATGQVGGVFLSSAGTEKTPSYEVKYWLADYEPWLEVETNWTNTTNAELTLVLEDDLRADAGKEDMPKTPDGSVDLFWFHDIFWQQAYGVHAPG
;
A
#
# COMPACT_ATOMS: atom_id res chain seq x y z
N MET A 1 0.95 1.44 18.54
CA MET A 1 2.16 0.58 18.58
C MET A 1 3.26 1.37 17.93
N ASP A 2 4.39 1.58 18.60
CA ASP A 2 5.50 2.37 18.05
C ASP A 2 6.32 1.47 17.10
N VAL A 3 6.12 1.67 15.80
CA VAL A 3 7.06 1.26 14.73
C VAL A 3 8.46 1.80 15.08
N PRO A 4 9.57 1.11 14.75
CA PRO A 4 10.91 1.59 15.08
C PRO A 4 11.08 3.05 14.66
N LYS A 5 11.32 3.94 15.63
CA LYS A 5 11.51 5.37 15.38
C LYS A 5 12.86 5.60 14.73
N THR A 6 12.92 5.56 13.40
CA THR A 6 14.04 6.12 12.64
C THR A 6 13.93 7.64 12.70
N CYS A 7 14.54 8.22 13.74
CA CYS A 7 14.77 9.66 13.82
C CYS A 7 15.90 10.02 12.84
N ARG A 8 15.57 10.33 11.59
CA ARG A 8 16.55 10.87 10.64
C ARG A 8 16.66 12.38 10.85
N ARG A 9 17.86 12.85 11.19
CA ARG A 9 18.22 14.27 11.09
C ARG A 9 18.43 14.57 9.61
N ILE A 10 17.49 15.24 8.96
CA ILE A 10 17.63 15.66 7.56
C ILE A 10 18.50 16.94 7.58
N THR A 11 19.82 16.79 7.60
CA THR A 11 20.76 17.91 7.46
C THR A 11 21.03 18.30 6.01
N ASP A 12 20.61 17.50 5.03
CA ASP A 12 20.66 17.84 3.60
C ASP A 12 19.42 17.33 2.84
N LEU A 13 18.56 18.30 2.48
CA LEU A 13 17.57 18.39 1.38
C LEU A 13 16.56 17.26 1.06
N CYS A 14 16.67 16.02 1.51
CA CYS A 14 15.64 14.99 1.21
C CYS A 14 15.67 13.82 2.21
N GLY A 15 14.50 13.38 2.68
CA GLY A 15 14.31 12.13 3.41
C GLY A 15 13.43 11.18 2.62
N VAL A 16 13.83 9.90 2.55
CA VAL A 16 13.06 8.82 1.87
C VAL A 16 12.78 7.72 2.88
N GLY A 17 11.56 7.20 2.87
CA GLY A 17 11.16 5.95 3.54
C GLY A 17 10.58 4.99 2.51
N LYS A 18 11.06 3.74 2.48
CA LYS A 18 10.55 2.68 1.60
C LYS A 18 9.97 1.54 2.42
N HIS A 19 8.78 1.09 2.04
CA HIS A 19 8.04 0.00 2.66
C HIS A 19 7.60 -1.00 1.60
N ILE A 20 7.63 -2.27 1.94
CA ILE A 20 7.14 -3.37 1.12
C ILE A 20 6.00 -4.03 1.91
N LEU A 21 4.78 -3.98 1.36
CA LEU A 21 3.59 -4.60 1.93
C LEU A 21 3.25 -5.88 1.16
N VAL A 22 3.31 -7.01 1.83
CA VAL A 22 3.04 -8.33 1.26
C VAL A 22 1.70 -8.83 1.80
N ALA A 23 0.81 -9.32 0.94
CA ALA A 23 -0.33 -10.14 1.34
C ALA A 23 -0.14 -11.56 0.79
N THR A 24 -0.35 -12.59 1.60
CA THR A 24 -0.16 -13.98 1.20
C THR A 24 -1.23 -14.87 1.83
N CYS A 25 -1.79 -15.77 1.02
CA CYS A 25 -2.63 -16.87 1.50
C CYS A 25 -1.71 -18.02 1.94
N CYS A 26 -1.75 -18.42 3.22
CA CYS A 26 -0.93 -19.50 3.74
C CYS A 26 -1.56 -20.88 3.48
N ILE A 27 -1.65 -21.28 2.21
CA ILE A 27 -1.76 -22.68 1.86
C ILE A 27 -0.38 -23.11 1.32
N PHE A 28 0.39 -23.86 2.12
CA PHE A 28 1.51 -24.64 1.59
C PHE A 28 0.95 -25.80 0.77
N LEU A 29 0.45 -25.49 -0.43
CA LEU A 29 0.31 -26.45 -1.51
C LEU A 29 1.24 -25.95 -2.60
N ILE A 30 2.26 -26.77 -2.89
CA ILE A 30 3.05 -26.68 -4.11
C ILE A 30 2.04 -26.60 -5.27
N PRO A 31 1.97 -25.51 -6.06
CA PRO A 31 1.07 -25.48 -7.19
C PRO A 31 1.65 -26.36 -8.29
N ASP A 32 1.20 -27.62 -8.34
CA ASP A 32 1.25 -28.44 -9.56
C ASP A 32 0.20 -27.87 -10.53
N SER A 33 0.62 -26.91 -11.35
CA SER A 33 0.15 -26.57 -12.71
C SER A 33 -0.08 -25.08 -12.92
N PRO A 34 0.52 -24.49 -13.97
CA PRO A 34 0.13 -23.18 -14.45
C PRO A 34 -1.10 -23.35 -15.34
N VAL A 35 -2.25 -22.81 -14.94
CA VAL A 35 -3.35 -22.57 -15.86
C VAL A 35 -3.66 -21.09 -15.85
N ALA A 36 -3.42 -20.49 -17.01
CA ALA A 36 -3.36 -19.08 -17.32
C ALA A 36 -4.68 -18.32 -17.17
N ALA A 37 -4.55 -16.99 -17.04
CA ALA A 37 -5.34 -16.06 -17.83
C ALA A 37 -4.37 -15.01 -18.43
N ALA A 38 -3.88 -15.28 -19.65
CA ALA A 38 -2.72 -14.64 -20.27
C ALA A 38 -2.89 -13.17 -20.72
N ASP A 39 -4.00 -12.49 -20.39
CA ASP A 39 -4.19 -11.04 -20.57
C ASP A 39 -4.42 -10.29 -19.25
N ASP A 40 -4.54 -11.02 -18.13
CA ASP A 40 -4.98 -10.53 -16.82
C ASP A 40 -3.81 -10.38 -15.82
N GLU A 41 -2.58 -10.44 -16.34
CA GLU A 41 -1.34 -10.40 -15.55
C GLU A 41 -0.71 -8.99 -15.52
N ARG A 42 -1.18 -8.08 -16.39
CA ARG A 42 -0.67 -6.71 -16.45
C ARG A 42 -1.22 -5.83 -15.32
N PRO A 43 -0.43 -4.86 -14.84
CA PRO A 43 -0.85 -3.84 -13.91
C PRO A 43 -2.05 -3.08 -14.45
N VAL A 44 -3.13 -3.08 -13.68
CA VAL A 44 -4.29 -2.21 -13.87
C VAL A 44 -4.21 -1.13 -12.81
N VAL A 45 -4.35 0.13 -13.22
CA VAL A 45 -4.56 1.26 -12.31
C VAL A 45 -5.74 2.06 -12.81
N GLN A 46 -6.86 2.05 -12.07
CA GLN A 46 -8.10 2.70 -12.49
C GLN A 46 -8.85 3.31 -11.31
N GLU A 47 -9.59 4.39 -11.56
CA GLU A 47 -10.60 4.87 -10.61
C GLU A 47 -11.84 3.98 -10.67
N LEU A 48 -12.28 3.49 -9.51
CA LEU A 48 -13.48 2.66 -9.38
C LEU A 48 -14.73 3.49 -9.68
N ASN A 49 -15.56 2.96 -10.57
CA ASN A 49 -16.80 3.56 -11.00
C ASN A 49 -17.80 2.47 -11.43
N ALA A 50 -19.03 2.86 -11.75
CA ALA A 50 -20.09 1.90 -12.09
C ALA A 50 -19.77 1.01 -13.30
N ALA A 51 -18.88 1.42 -14.20
CA ALA A 51 -18.54 0.64 -15.39
C ALA A 51 -17.49 -0.45 -15.15
N ASN A 52 -16.67 -0.34 -14.10
CA ASN A 52 -15.59 -1.29 -13.79
C ASN A 52 -15.69 -1.91 -12.38
N TRP A 53 -16.73 -1.57 -11.62
CA TRP A 53 -16.90 -2.01 -10.23
C TRP A 53 -16.90 -3.53 -10.09
N ASP A 54 -17.80 -4.22 -10.80
CA ASP A 54 -17.99 -5.67 -10.65
C ASP A 54 -16.72 -6.46 -11.00
N ASP A 55 -15.89 -5.91 -11.89
CA ASP A 55 -14.65 -6.54 -12.33
C ASP A 55 -13.48 -6.27 -11.37
N LEU A 56 -13.38 -5.06 -10.84
CA LEU A 56 -12.18 -4.58 -10.16
C LEU A 56 -12.29 -4.41 -8.65
N VAL A 57 -13.49 -4.33 -8.07
CA VAL A 57 -13.62 -4.18 -6.61
C VAL A 57 -13.16 -5.46 -5.90
N PRO A 58 -12.38 -5.39 -4.80
CA PRO A 58 -12.14 -6.56 -3.96
C PRO A 58 -13.44 -7.24 -3.54
N GLN A 59 -13.40 -8.56 -3.43
CA GLN A 59 -14.46 -9.39 -2.89
C GLN A 59 -14.07 -9.89 -1.49
N GLY A 60 -15.03 -10.43 -0.74
CA GLY A 60 -14.77 -11.03 0.57
C GLY A 60 -15.60 -10.41 1.68
N LYS A 61 -15.09 -10.53 2.92
CA LYS A 61 -15.80 -10.15 4.15
C LYS A 61 -15.99 -8.64 4.26
N GLU A 62 -14.90 -7.91 4.16
CA GLU A 62 -14.86 -6.46 4.32
C GLU A 62 -14.32 -5.89 3.01
N VAL A 63 -15.16 -5.11 2.34
CA VAL A 63 -14.80 -4.36 1.13
C VAL A 63 -14.99 -2.90 1.51
N ASP A 64 -13.89 -2.24 1.85
CA ASP A 64 -13.90 -0.84 2.29
C ASP A 64 -13.89 0.12 1.09
N ALA A 65 -13.55 -0.37 -0.10
CA ALA A 65 -13.58 0.34 -1.38
C ALA A 65 -14.95 0.97 -1.70
N ILE A 66 -14.93 2.16 -2.30
CA ILE A 66 -16.11 2.85 -2.85
C ILE A 66 -15.77 3.50 -4.21
N TYR A 67 -16.79 4.03 -4.89
CA TYR A 67 -16.57 4.82 -6.11
C TYR A 67 -15.66 6.02 -5.87
N GLY A 68 -14.72 6.20 -6.80
CA GLY A 68 -13.71 7.25 -6.74
C GLY A 68 -12.39 6.84 -6.09
N ASP A 69 -12.33 5.67 -5.43
CA ASP A 69 -11.05 5.11 -4.98
C ASP A 69 -10.28 4.52 -6.17
N ILE A 70 -8.97 4.37 -6.03
CA ILE A 70 -8.09 3.85 -7.07
C ILE A 70 -7.77 2.40 -6.79
N VAL A 71 -8.13 1.51 -7.71
CA VAL A 71 -7.71 0.11 -7.68
C VAL A 71 -6.40 -0.06 -8.43
N MET A 72 -5.46 -0.78 -7.81
CA MET A 72 -4.25 -1.30 -8.41
C MET A 72 -4.35 -2.84 -8.42
N GLN A 73 -4.07 -3.48 -9.54
CA GLN A 73 -4.12 -4.95 -9.65
C GLN A 73 -2.99 -5.45 -10.53
N ASN A 74 -2.41 -6.61 -10.22
CA ASN A 74 -1.46 -7.32 -11.10
C ASN A 74 -1.81 -8.83 -11.17
N ALA A 75 -0.84 -9.69 -11.49
CA ALA A 75 -1.07 -11.14 -11.50
C ALA A 75 -1.48 -11.73 -10.13
N PHE A 76 -1.06 -11.12 -9.01
CA PHE A 76 -1.16 -11.72 -7.67
C PHE A 76 -2.09 -10.97 -6.71
N LEU A 77 -2.07 -9.65 -6.77
CA LEU A 77 -2.67 -8.77 -5.79
C LEU A 77 -3.71 -7.84 -6.40
N ARG A 78 -4.64 -7.43 -5.54
CA ARG A 78 -5.54 -6.30 -5.74
C ARG A 78 -5.43 -5.41 -4.51
N ALA A 79 -5.13 -4.14 -4.74
CA ALA A 79 -4.94 -3.12 -3.73
C ALA A 79 -5.86 -1.94 -4.03
N VAL A 80 -6.41 -1.29 -3.00
CA VAL A 80 -7.28 -0.12 -3.15
C VAL A 80 -6.70 1.04 -2.37
N ILE A 81 -6.39 2.12 -3.08
CA ILE A 81 -5.96 3.40 -2.50
C ILE A 81 -7.18 4.31 -2.42
N ALA A 82 -7.53 4.73 -1.21
CA ALA A 82 -8.71 5.54 -1.01
C ALA A 82 -8.55 6.93 -1.66
N LYS A 83 -9.64 7.47 -2.19
CA LYS A 83 -9.66 8.81 -2.78
C LYS A 83 -9.14 9.85 -1.77
N PRO A 84 -8.20 10.74 -2.14
CA PRO A 84 -7.55 11.68 -1.22
C PRO A 84 -8.44 12.89 -0.84
N VAL A 85 -9.67 12.62 -0.41
CA VAL A 85 -10.58 13.63 0.15
C VAL A 85 -10.63 13.47 1.67
N ALA A 86 -10.60 14.60 2.40
CA ALA A 86 -10.52 14.59 3.86
C ALA A 86 -11.69 13.87 4.56
N THR A 87 -12.85 13.80 3.89
CA THR A 87 -14.07 13.17 4.40
C THR A 87 -14.13 11.65 4.16
N ARG A 88 -13.13 11.07 3.48
CA ARG A 88 -13.11 9.64 3.16
C ARG A 88 -12.85 8.83 4.44
N ASN A 89 -13.81 8.00 4.81
CA ASN A 89 -13.72 7.01 5.89
C ASN A 89 -13.96 5.64 5.30
N ALA A 90 -13.10 4.66 5.55
CA ALA A 90 -13.29 3.27 5.11
C ALA A 90 -14.62 2.73 5.66
N ASN A 91 -14.83 2.87 6.97
CA ASN A 91 -16.08 2.54 7.63
C ASN A 91 -16.35 3.45 8.85
N MET A 92 -17.33 3.09 9.69
CA MET A 92 -17.74 3.91 10.84
C MET A 92 -16.63 4.10 11.89
N THR A 93 -15.67 3.17 11.96
CA THR A 93 -14.59 3.15 12.96
C THR A 93 -13.22 3.46 12.38
N VAL A 94 -13.04 3.28 11.07
CA VAL A 94 -11.79 3.53 10.35
C VAL A 94 -11.96 4.80 9.52
N ARG A 95 -11.50 5.93 10.09
CA ARG A 95 -11.78 7.28 9.59
C ARG A 95 -10.56 7.99 9.02
N ASN A 96 -10.81 8.99 8.17
CA ASN A 96 -9.82 9.85 7.55
C ASN A 96 -8.76 9.04 6.78
N VAL A 97 -9.21 8.17 5.87
CA VAL A 97 -8.37 7.24 5.11
C VAL A 97 -7.97 7.78 3.74
N GLY A 98 -8.26 9.05 3.41
CA GLY A 98 -7.93 9.59 2.09
C GLY A 98 -6.45 9.43 1.74
N GLY A 99 -6.16 8.80 0.60
CA GLY A 99 -4.81 8.46 0.13
C GLY A 99 -4.12 7.31 0.86
N CYS A 100 -4.82 6.62 1.77
CA CYS A 100 -4.35 5.41 2.45
C CYS A 100 -4.67 4.16 1.61
N LEU A 101 -3.90 3.09 1.80
CA LEU A 101 -4.29 1.77 1.32
C LEU A 101 -5.36 1.23 2.28
N ILE A 102 -6.53 0.90 1.75
CA ILE A 102 -7.70 0.49 2.53
C ILE A 102 -8.14 -0.95 2.25
N ASP A 103 -7.79 -1.47 1.07
CA ASP A 103 -7.95 -2.89 0.81
C ASP A 103 -6.67 -3.46 0.20
N LEU A 104 -6.24 -4.64 0.64
CA LEU A 104 -5.14 -5.42 0.03
C LEU A 104 -5.43 -6.91 0.13
N THR A 105 -5.61 -7.56 -1.02
CA THR A 105 -5.94 -8.98 -1.07
C THR A 105 -5.24 -9.71 -2.21
N THR A 106 -5.04 -11.01 -2.05
CA THR A 106 -4.67 -11.88 -3.17
C THR A 106 -5.84 -12.03 -4.14
N ARG A 107 -5.56 -12.20 -5.43
CA ARG A 107 -6.61 -12.34 -6.47
C ARG A 107 -7.35 -13.66 -6.41
N GLN A 108 -6.64 -14.74 -6.06
CA GLN A 108 -7.19 -16.09 -6.03
C GLN A 108 -8.03 -16.34 -4.77
N HIS A 109 -7.74 -15.63 -3.68
CA HIS A 109 -8.44 -15.79 -2.41
C HIS A 109 -8.71 -14.41 -1.79
N GLN A 110 -9.86 -13.83 -2.14
CA GLN A 110 -10.24 -12.49 -1.73
C GLN A 110 -10.94 -12.50 -0.38
N SER A 111 -10.25 -12.03 0.67
CA SER A 111 -10.75 -12.10 2.05
C SER A 111 -10.10 -11.06 2.97
N ASP A 112 -10.08 -9.82 2.50
CA ASP A 112 -9.30 -8.77 3.15
C ASP A 112 -9.68 -8.54 4.61
N GLN A 113 -8.67 -8.45 5.48
CA GLN A 113 -8.76 -8.07 6.91
C GLN A 113 -7.91 -6.83 7.24
N LEU A 114 -7.25 -6.25 6.23
CA LEU A 114 -6.61 -4.95 6.38
C LEU A 114 -7.71 -3.89 6.47
N SER A 115 -7.74 -3.14 7.57
CA SER A 115 -8.64 -1.99 7.67
C SER A 115 -8.04 -0.76 7.01
N ALA A 116 -6.74 -0.54 7.21
CA ALA A 116 -5.97 0.48 6.48
C ALA A 116 -4.47 0.41 6.81
N PHE A 117 -3.64 0.77 5.83
CA PHE A 117 -2.28 1.23 6.02
C PHE A 117 -2.21 2.76 5.85
N PHE A 118 -1.70 3.44 6.86
CA PHE A 118 -1.65 4.89 6.96
C PHE A 118 -0.22 5.41 6.79
N PRO A 119 0.17 5.82 5.57
CA PRO A 119 1.49 6.38 5.35
C PRO A 119 1.63 7.70 6.13
N ALA A 120 2.77 7.92 6.77
CA ALA A 120 3.06 9.05 7.66
C ALA A 120 2.00 9.26 8.77
N ARG A 121 1.26 8.22 9.16
CA ARG A 121 0.15 8.25 10.13
C ARG A 121 -0.89 9.35 9.88
N ARG A 122 -1.15 9.69 8.61
CA ARG A 122 -2.09 10.78 8.21
C ARG A 122 -1.68 12.18 8.69
N LYS A 123 -0.39 12.43 8.93
CA LYS A 123 0.10 13.76 9.37
C LYS A 123 -0.06 14.85 8.31
N PHE A 124 -0.22 14.46 7.04
CA PHE A 124 -0.24 15.38 5.90
C PHE A 124 -1.60 15.35 5.20
N ALA A 125 -2.12 16.54 4.87
CA ALA A 125 -3.31 16.66 4.03
C ALA A 125 -2.90 16.48 2.57
N LEU A 126 -3.26 15.34 1.98
CA LEU A 126 -2.97 15.03 0.58
C LEU A 126 -3.85 15.86 -0.36
N SER A 127 -3.27 16.24 -1.50
CA SER A 127 -3.97 16.89 -2.60
C SER A 127 -5.04 15.96 -3.18
N GLU A 128 -6.20 16.53 -3.50
CA GLU A 128 -7.27 15.81 -4.22
C GLU A 128 -6.83 15.41 -5.63
N ASN A 129 -5.85 16.11 -6.20
CA ASN A 129 -5.20 15.72 -7.45
C ASN A 129 -4.19 14.61 -7.15
N LEU A 130 -4.57 13.37 -7.49
CA LEU A 130 -3.67 12.22 -7.56
C LEU A 130 -3.24 11.99 -9.01
N THR A 131 -2.06 11.41 -9.19
CA THR A 131 -1.62 10.90 -10.50
C THR A 131 -1.62 9.38 -10.46
N SER A 132 -2.15 8.76 -11.50
CA SER A 132 -2.11 7.31 -11.69
C SER A 132 -1.58 6.98 -13.08
N SER A 133 -0.72 5.96 -13.18
CA SER A 133 -0.14 5.55 -14.46
C SER A 133 0.15 4.06 -14.50
N VAL A 134 0.26 3.53 -15.72
CA VAL A 134 0.92 2.26 -16.00
C VAL A 134 2.08 2.59 -16.94
N ALA A 135 3.29 2.15 -16.60
CA ALA A 135 4.49 2.43 -17.37
C ALA A 135 5.27 1.14 -17.66
N GLU A 136 5.96 1.09 -18.80
CA GLU A 136 6.95 0.05 -19.09
C GLU A 136 8.18 0.26 -18.18
N ALA A 137 8.66 -0.83 -17.60
CA ALA A 137 9.86 -0.92 -16.80
C ALA A 137 10.80 -1.95 -17.41
N SER A 138 12.10 -1.70 -17.37
CA SER A 138 13.08 -2.69 -17.78
C SER A 138 14.28 -2.70 -16.85
N ALA A 139 14.80 -3.90 -16.62
CA ALA A 139 15.98 -4.12 -15.80
C ALA A 139 16.95 -5.03 -16.56
N THR A 140 18.23 -4.65 -16.57
CA THR A 140 19.29 -5.48 -17.14
C THR A 140 20.17 -6.01 -16.02
N VAL A 141 20.24 -7.33 -15.90
CA VAL A 141 21.15 -8.02 -14.95
C VAL A 141 21.98 -9.00 -15.76
N ASP A 142 23.31 -8.94 -15.60
CA ASP A 142 24.27 -9.80 -16.31
C ASP A 142 24.08 -9.87 -17.84
N GLY A 143 23.68 -8.74 -18.45
CA GLY A 143 23.45 -8.64 -19.90
C GLY A 143 22.10 -9.19 -20.37
N VAL A 144 21.25 -9.68 -19.46
CA VAL A 144 19.88 -10.10 -19.75
C VAL A 144 18.93 -8.96 -19.38
N THR A 145 18.17 -8.47 -20.36
CA THR A 145 17.14 -7.45 -20.13
C THR A 145 15.77 -8.10 -19.96
N ALA A 146 15.16 -7.89 -18.81
CA ALA A 146 13.75 -8.14 -18.59
C ALA A 146 12.95 -6.84 -18.81
N THR A 147 11.80 -6.95 -19.45
CA THR A 147 10.81 -5.87 -19.60
C THR A 147 9.52 -6.30 -18.94
N GLY A 148 8.86 -5.39 -18.23
CA GLY A 148 7.54 -5.58 -17.65
C GLY A 148 6.85 -4.23 -17.52
N GLN A 149 5.70 -4.19 -16.87
CA GLN A 149 5.00 -2.96 -16.55
C GLN A 149 4.96 -2.74 -15.03
N VAL A 150 4.66 -1.49 -14.66
CA VAL A 150 4.45 -1.10 -13.27
C VAL A 150 3.29 -0.13 -13.21
N GLY A 151 2.29 -0.46 -12.38
CA GLY A 151 1.23 0.44 -12.00
C GLY A 151 1.71 1.36 -10.88
N GLY A 152 1.45 2.66 -11.01
CA GLY A 152 1.82 3.69 -10.03
C GLY A 152 0.65 4.56 -9.63
N VAL A 153 0.54 4.85 -8.32
CA VAL A 153 -0.35 5.89 -7.77
C VAL A 153 0.48 6.85 -6.92
N PHE A 154 0.36 8.14 -7.20
CA PHE A 154 1.17 9.19 -6.59
C PHE A 154 0.27 10.26 -5.99
N LEU A 155 0.51 10.57 -4.73
CA LEU A 155 -0.18 11.63 -4.01
C LEU A 155 0.85 12.53 -3.35
N SER A 156 0.54 13.82 -3.27
CA SER A 156 1.42 14.79 -2.66
C SER A 156 0.67 15.75 -1.75
N SER A 157 1.41 16.32 -0.80
CA SER A 157 1.01 17.43 0.04
C SER A 157 2.03 18.55 -0.15
N ALA A 158 1.54 19.74 -0.50
CA ALA A 158 2.41 20.89 -0.69
C ALA A 158 3.05 21.30 0.65
N GLY A 159 4.35 21.57 0.59
CA GLY A 159 5.07 22.13 1.72
C GLY A 159 4.70 23.59 1.97
N THR A 160 5.01 24.07 3.16
CA THR A 160 4.92 25.49 3.54
C THR A 160 6.22 25.91 4.21
N GLU A 161 6.33 27.18 4.60
CA GLU A 161 7.43 27.68 5.42
C GLU A 161 7.52 27.00 6.81
N LYS A 162 6.47 26.26 7.22
CA LYS A 162 6.35 25.60 8.54
C LYS A 162 6.24 24.09 8.48
N THR A 163 5.92 23.51 7.32
CA THR A 163 5.69 22.08 7.14
C THR A 163 6.42 21.61 5.90
N PRO A 164 7.09 20.44 5.90
CA PRO A 164 7.74 19.93 4.70
C PRO A 164 6.68 19.59 3.64
N SER A 165 7.08 19.53 2.37
CA SER A 165 6.26 18.81 1.39
C SER A 165 6.40 17.31 1.62
N TYR A 166 5.38 16.58 1.21
CA TYR A 166 5.28 15.14 1.42
C TYR A 166 4.72 14.49 0.17
N GLU A 167 5.28 13.34 -0.22
CA GLU A 167 4.78 12.52 -1.30
C GLU A 167 4.65 11.08 -0.83
N VAL A 168 3.60 10.40 -1.27
CA VAL A 168 3.46 8.95 -1.13
C VAL A 168 3.23 8.35 -2.52
N LYS A 169 3.92 7.26 -2.79
CA LYS A 169 3.87 6.51 -4.04
C LYS A 169 3.55 5.06 -3.72
N TYR A 170 2.60 4.51 -4.45
CA TYR A 170 2.27 3.09 -4.43
C TYR A 170 2.67 2.49 -5.77
N TRP A 171 3.33 1.35 -5.75
CA TRP A 171 3.80 0.65 -6.94
C TRP A 171 3.40 -0.82 -6.91
N LEU A 172 2.93 -1.30 -8.05
CA LEU A 172 2.59 -2.70 -8.25
C LEU A 172 3.05 -3.16 -9.64
N ALA A 173 4.15 -3.91 -9.69
CA ALA A 173 4.71 -4.46 -10.93
C ALA A 173 4.00 -5.77 -11.32
N ASP A 174 4.05 -6.15 -12.61
CA ASP A 174 3.30 -7.30 -13.20
C ASP A 174 3.23 -8.56 -12.31
N TYR A 175 4.38 -8.96 -11.78
CA TYR A 175 4.56 -10.25 -11.10
C TYR A 175 5.12 -10.12 -9.68
N GLU A 176 5.00 -8.94 -9.05
CA GLU A 176 5.37 -8.78 -7.66
C GLU A 176 4.20 -9.16 -6.74
N PRO A 177 4.36 -10.16 -5.85
CA PRO A 177 3.32 -10.54 -4.88
C PRO A 177 3.29 -9.58 -3.66
N TRP A 178 3.73 -8.33 -3.85
CA TRP A 178 3.74 -7.28 -2.84
C TRP A 178 3.46 -5.92 -3.49
N LEU A 179 2.97 -4.99 -2.68
CA LEU A 179 2.83 -3.58 -3.00
C LEU A 179 4.03 -2.83 -2.41
N GLU A 180 4.78 -2.07 -3.22
CA GLU A 180 5.79 -1.15 -2.70
C GLU A 180 5.13 0.20 -2.37
N VAL A 181 5.43 0.72 -1.19
CA VAL A 181 5.00 2.06 -0.74
C VAL A 181 6.24 2.88 -0.43
N GLU A 182 6.41 3.99 -1.14
CA GLU A 182 7.52 4.92 -0.94
C GLU A 182 6.98 6.27 -0.48
N THR A 183 7.57 6.81 0.58
CA THR A 183 7.27 8.14 1.09
C THR A 183 8.49 9.04 0.98
N ASN A 184 8.30 10.26 0.48
CA ASN A 184 9.36 11.25 0.33
C ASN A 184 8.98 12.54 1.09
N TRP A 185 9.96 13.14 1.75
CA TRP A 185 9.83 14.42 2.41
C TRP A 185 10.88 15.39 1.92
N THR A 186 10.44 16.60 1.56
CA THR A 186 11.32 17.71 1.20
C THR A 186 11.17 18.82 2.23
N ASN A 187 12.27 19.22 2.86
CA ASN A 187 12.24 20.35 3.80
C ASN A 187 12.02 21.66 3.03
N THR A 188 10.79 22.16 3.03
CA THR A 188 10.41 23.47 2.46
C THR A 188 10.36 24.58 3.50
N THR A 189 10.77 24.28 4.74
CA THR A 189 10.70 25.25 5.84
C THR A 189 11.91 26.19 5.83
N ASN A 190 11.80 27.32 6.52
CA ASN A 190 12.90 28.28 6.66
C ASN A 190 13.92 27.88 7.75
N ALA A 191 13.87 26.65 8.25
CA ALA A 191 14.70 26.16 9.34
C ALA A 191 15.07 24.68 9.15
N GLU A 192 16.01 24.20 9.96
CA GLU A 192 16.25 22.76 10.08
C GLU A 192 15.00 22.06 10.64
N LEU A 193 14.69 20.89 10.09
CA LEU A 193 13.53 20.10 10.47
C LEU A 193 13.97 18.71 10.91
N THR A 194 13.48 18.26 12.06
CA THR A 194 13.58 16.86 12.50
C THR A 194 12.22 16.20 12.37
N LEU A 195 12.17 15.08 11.66
CA LEU A 195 10.94 14.29 11.45
C LEU A 195 11.11 12.90 12.05
N VAL A 196 10.02 12.42 12.66
CA VAL A 196 9.87 11.00 12.97
C VAL A 196 9.15 10.38 11.77
N LEU A 197 9.85 9.49 11.08
CA LEU A 197 9.28 8.68 10.01
C LEU A 197 8.55 7.52 10.69
N GLU A 198 7.23 7.49 10.52
CA GLU A 198 6.37 6.47 11.11
C GLU A 198 5.15 6.28 10.23
N ASP A 199 4.75 5.03 10.04
CA ASP A 199 3.48 4.64 9.43
C ASP A 199 2.60 3.94 10.47
N ASP A 200 1.33 3.73 10.14
CA ASP A 200 0.41 2.96 10.96
C ASP A 200 -0.22 1.85 10.11
N LEU A 201 -0.50 0.71 10.73
CA LEU A 201 -1.22 -0.39 10.12
C LEU A 201 -2.33 -0.80 11.07
N ARG A 202 -3.56 -0.87 10.54
CA ARG A 202 -4.71 -1.34 11.30
C ARG A 202 -5.31 -2.56 10.62
N ALA A 203 -5.43 -3.61 11.41
CA ALA A 203 -6.28 -4.76 11.15
C ALA A 203 -7.11 -5.00 12.41
N ASP A 204 -8.41 -5.17 12.23
CA ASP A 204 -9.34 -5.33 13.33
C ASP A 204 -9.51 -6.81 13.66
N ALA A 205 -8.83 -7.27 14.71
CA ALA A 205 -9.11 -8.58 15.31
C ALA A 205 -10.31 -8.47 16.25
N GLY A 206 -11.36 -9.23 15.98
CA GLY A 206 -12.51 -9.42 16.85
C GLY A 206 -12.39 -10.71 17.66
N LYS A 207 -13.15 -11.73 17.26
CA LYS A 207 -13.11 -13.08 17.86
C LYS A 207 -12.17 -14.02 17.09
N GLU A 208 -11.51 -13.52 16.05
CA GLU A 208 -10.62 -14.27 15.19
C GLU A 208 -9.31 -14.65 15.91
N ASP A 209 -8.76 -15.81 15.54
CA ASP A 209 -7.42 -16.21 15.95
C ASP A 209 -6.41 -15.55 15.01
N MET A 210 -5.87 -14.42 15.45
CA MET A 210 -4.96 -13.57 14.67
C MET A 210 -3.56 -13.53 15.30
N PRO A 211 -2.76 -14.61 15.21
CA PRO A 211 -1.36 -14.56 15.60
C PRO A 211 -0.63 -13.47 14.84
N LYS A 212 0.29 -12.80 15.53
CA LYS A 212 1.11 -11.71 14.99
C LYS A 212 2.51 -11.77 15.54
N THR A 213 3.43 -11.03 14.92
CA THR A 213 4.76 -10.81 15.48
C THR A 213 4.66 -10.25 16.91
N PRO A 214 5.49 -10.74 17.86
CA PRO A 214 5.57 -10.18 19.20
C PRO A 214 5.86 -8.68 19.18
N ASP A 215 5.46 -7.99 20.24
CA ASP A 215 5.70 -6.56 20.38
C ASP A 215 7.21 -6.26 20.43
N GLY A 216 7.66 -5.26 19.68
CA GLY A 216 9.06 -4.85 19.60
C GLY A 216 9.47 -4.41 18.20
N SER A 217 10.75 -4.06 18.05
CA SER A 217 11.34 -3.76 16.75
C SER A 217 11.74 -5.05 16.03
N VAL A 218 11.26 -5.21 14.81
CA VAL A 218 11.53 -6.36 13.93
C VAL A 218 11.69 -5.85 12.51
N ASP A 219 12.45 -6.58 11.69
CA ASP A 219 12.59 -6.22 10.27
C ASP A 219 11.30 -6.49 9.50
N LEU A 220 10.58 -7.56 9.85
CA LEU A 220 9.30 -7.94 9.28
C LEU A 220 8.24 -8.03 10.38
N PHE A 221 7.29 -7.09 10.34
CA PHE A 221 6.05 -7.23 11.09
C PHE A 221 5.06 -8.07 10.28
N TRP A 222 4.35 -9.01 10.91
CA TRP A 222 3.29 -9.75 10.25
C TRP A 222 2.14 -10.07 11.20
N PHE A 223 0.98 -10.33 10.62
CA PHE A 223 -0.15 -10.98 11.29
C PHE A 223 -0.83 -11.94 10.31
N HIS A 224 -1.46 -12.97 10.84
CA HIS A 224 -2.21 -13.94 10.05
C HIS A 224 -3.57 -14.12 10.69
N ASP A 225 -4.63 -13.75 9.97
CA ASP A 225 -5.98 -14.10 10.36
C ASP A 225 -6.26 -15.53 9.88
N ILE A 226 -6.30 -16.48 10.81
CA ILE A 226 -6.50 -17.90 10.51
C ILE A 226 -7.92 -18.16 9.99
N PHE A 227 -8.90 -17.40 10.47
CA PHE A 227 -10.30 -17.61 10.10
C PHE A 227 -10.55 -17.20 8.64
N TRP A 228 -9.98 -16.08 8.23
CA TRP A 228 -10.07 -15.56 6.86
C TRP A 228 -8.94 -16.03 5.93
N GLN A 229 -7.98 -16.78 6.47
CA GLN A 229 -6.85 -17.37 5.74
C GLN A 229 -6.05 -16.32 4.97
N GLN A 230 -5.80 -15.16 5.60
CA GLN A 230 -5.00 -14.08 5.03
C GLN A 230 -3.89 -13.68 5.99
N ALA A 231 -2.67 -13.61 5.47
CA ALA A 231 -1.52 -13.08 6.19
C ALA A 231 -1.00 -11.82 5.51
N TYR A 232 -0.59 -10.87 6.34
CA TYR A 232 -0.01 -9.61 5.91
C TYR A 232 1.37 -9.48 6.51
N GLY A 233 2.32 -9.01 5.70
CA GLY A 233 3.68 -8.69 6.09
C GLY A 233 4.02 -7.25 5.73
N VAL A 234 4.69 -6.56 6.65
CA VAL A 234 5.23 -5.22 6.45
C VAL A 234 6.73 -5.28 6.68
N HIS A 235 7.49 -5.08 5.61
CA HIS A 235 8.94 -4.97 5.65
C HIS A 235 9.35 -3.53 5.36
N ALA A 236 10.15 -2.94 6.24
CA ALA A 236 10.56 -1.54 6.17
C ALA A 236 12.09 -1.44 6.18
N PRO A 237 12.77 -1.66 5.03
CA PRO A 237 14.24 -1.72 4.97
C PRO A 237 14.93 -0.37 5.24
N GLY A 238 14.20 0.75 5.23
CA GLY A 238 14.69 2.05 5.73
C GLY A 238 14.75 3.17 4.72
#